data_AF-A0A8J4QXV9-F1
#
_entry.id   AF-A0A8J4QXV9-F1
#
_cell.length_a   1.000
_cell.length_b   1.000
_cell.length_c   1.000
_cell.angle_alpha   90.00
_cell.angle_beta   90.00
_cell.angle_gamma   90.00
#
_symmetry.space_group_name_H-M   'P 1'
#
loop_
_entity.id
_entity.type
_entity.pdbx_description
1 polymer ?
#
loop_
_entity_poly.entity_id
_entity_poly.type
_entity_poly.pdbx_seq_one_letter_code
_entity_poly.pdbx_strand_id
1 'polypeptide(L)'
;MKKWIAELQSQPWSKAKKANDQPGFNWALNKTAGEVDLYLLTQAAFPTGGLYFKNKTWMQETKGMHVIIHNNYITGFEKEIKHFHDFGLWLVDDHALESPLGRL
;
A
#
# COMPACT_ATOMS: atom_id res chain seq x y z
N MET A 1 -0.90 -17.05 -19.88
CA MET A 1 -0.06 -16.19 -19.03
C MET A 1 0.96 -15.32 -19.78
N LYS A 2 1.74 -15.83 -20.76
CA LYS A 2 2.77 -15.01 -21.47
C LYS A 2 2.23 -13.75 -22.17
N LYS A 3 0.98 -13.77 -22.64
CA LYS A 3 0.32 -12.63 -23.30
C LYS A 3 0.14 -11.41 -22.39
N TRP A 4 -0.19 -11.65 -21.12
CA TRP A 4 -0.50 -10.58 -20.17
C TRP A 4 0.75 -9.81 -19.73
N ILE A 5 1.87 -10.50 -19.51
CA ILE A 5 3.16 -9.86 -19.21
C ILE A 5 3.62 -8.99 -20.39
N ALA A 6 3.46 -9.48 -21.63
CA ALA A 6 3.79 -8.72 -22.83
C ALA A 6 2.92 -7.46 -22.98
N GLU A 7 1.62 -7.56 -22.70
CA GLU A 7 0.68 -6.43 -22.70
C GLU A 7 1.01 -5.41 -21.59
N LEU A 8 1.36 -5.87 -20.39
CA LEU A 8 1.85 -5.02 -19.29
C LEU A 8 3.16 -4.30 -19.65
N GLN A 9 3.99 -4.87 -20.51
CA GLN A 9 5.24 -4.24 -20.95
C GLN A 9 5.05 -3.27 -22.13
N SER A 10 4.01 -3.44 -22.96
CA SER A 10 3.81 -2.70 -24.22
C SER A 10 2.99 -1.41 -24.09
N GLN A 11 2.41 -1.16 -22.91
CA GLN A 11 1.48 -0.05 -22.67
C GLN A 11 2.21 1.25 -22.29
N PRO A 12 1.56 2.44 -22.36
CA PRO A 12 2.22 3.77 -22.28
C PRO A 12 2.88 4.11 -20.94
N TRP A 13 2.86 3.17 -20.00
CA TRP A 13 3.61 3.19 -18.74
C TRP A 13 4.98 2.49 -18.90
N SER A 14 5.42 2.15 -20.11
CA SER A 14 6.77 1.64 -20.34
C SER A 14 7.81 2.77 -20.22
N LYS A 15 8.59 2.78 -19.12
CA LYS A 15 9.87 3.50 -18.83
C LYS A 15 10.01 5.01 -19.14
N ALA A 16 9.43 5.54 -20.20
CA ALA A 16 9.52 6.93 -20.65
C ALA A 16 8.63 7.91 -19.85
N LYS A 17 7.57 7.40 -19.22
CA LYS A 17 6.82 8.10 -18.16
C LYS A 17 7.08 7.33 -16.88
N LYS A 18 7.45 8.01 -15.78
CA LYS A 18 7.53 7.44 -14.43
C LYS A 18 6.25 6.68 -14.12
N ALA A 19 6.28 5.40 -14.39
CA ALA A 19 5.12 4.56 -14.43
C ALA A 19 5.21 3.64 -13.24
N ASN A 20 4.34 3.91 -12.28
CA ASN A 20 4.27 3.12 -11.08
C ASN A 20 3.39 1.90 -11.35
N ASP A 21 3.51 0.92 -10.48
CA ASP A 21 2.71 -0.29 -10.40
C ASP A 21 1.19 -0.01 -10.28
N GLN A 22 0.80 1.03 -9.54
CA GLN A 22 -0.61 1.36 -9.27
C GLN A 22 -1.48 1.54 -10.54
N PRO A 23 -1.10 2.36 -11.56
CA PRO A 23 -1.81 2.38 -12.85
C PRO A 23 -1.92 1.02 -13.55
N GLY A 24 -0.87 0.20 -13.48
CA GLY A 24 -0.86 -1.14 -14.09
C GLY A 24 -1.85 -2.08 -13.42
N PHE A 25 -1.89 -2.08 -12.09
CA PHE A 25 -2.87 -2.87 -11.33
C PHE A 25 -4.30 -2.38 -11.56
N ASN A 26 -4.55 -1.06 -11.60
CA ASN A 26 -5.87 -0.52 -11.91
C ASN A 26 -6.36 -0.94 -13.30
N TRP A 27 -5.46 -0.96 -14.29
CA TRP A 27 -5.81 -1.42 -15.63
C TRP A 27 -6.17 -2.91 -15.66
N ALA A 28 -5.37 -3.75 -14.99
CA ALA A 28 -5.65 -5.19 -14.87
C ALA A 28 -6.99 -5.47 -14.19
N LEU A 29 -7.29 -4.75 -13.10
CA LEU A 29 -8.56 -4.83 -12.39
C LEU A 29 -9.75 -4.48 -13.29
N ASN A 30 -9.66 -3.38 -14.03
CA ASN A 30 -10.72 -2.99 -14.97
C ASN A 30 -10.90 -3.99 -16.11
N LYS A 31 -9.83 -4.64 -16.58
CA LYS A 31 -9.89 -5.66 -17.63
C LYS A 31 -10.54 -6.96 -17.19
N THR A 32 -10.46 -7.27 -15.90
CA THR A 32 -11.00 -8.49 -15.30
C THR A 32 -12.32 -8.21 -14.54
N ALA A 33 -12.93 -7.05 -14.79
CA ALA A 33 -14.18 -6.67 -14.16
C ALA A 33 -15.27 -7.71 -14.47
N GLY A 34 -15.85 -8.31 -13.42
CA GLY A 34 -16.83 -9.39 -13.53
C GLY A 34 -16.24 -10.80 -13.68
N GLU A 35 -14.92 -10.93 -13.81
CA GLU A 35 -14.20 -12.21 -13.77
C GLU A 35 -13.54 -12.48 -12.40
N VAL A 36 -13.35 -11.43 -11.59
CA VAL A 36 -12.77 -11.50 -10.25
C VAL A 36 -13.65 -10.78 -9.23
N ASP A 37 -13.67 -11.30 -8.00
CA ASP A 37 -14.32 -10.64 -6.88
C ASP A 37 -13.49 -9.45 -6.41
N LEU A 38 -14.11 -8.28 -6.36
CA LEU A 38 -13.48 -7.06 -5.88
C LEU A 38 -13.90 -6.78 -4.44
N TYR A 39 -12.91 -6.68 -3.55
CA TYR A 39 -13.12 -6.29 -2.16
C TYR A 39 -12.52 -4.92 -1.90
N LEU A 40 -13.32 -4.01 -1.36
CA LEU A 40 -12.84 -2.73 -0.87
C LEU A 40 -12.29 -2.92 0.54
N LEU A 41 -10.98 -2.67 0.69
CA LEU A 41 -10.35 -2.61 2.00
C LEU A 41 -10.88 -1.38 2.76
N THR A 42 -11.23 -1.57 4.04
CA THR A 42 -11.82 -0.50 4.84
C THR A 42 -10.77 0.57 5.16
N GLN A 43 -11.14 1.85 5.05
CA GLN A 43 -10.24 2.94 5.42
C GLN A 43 -9.87 2.94 6.90
N ALA A 44 -10.73 2.41 7.78
CA ALA A 44 -10.42 2.25 9.20
C ALA A 44 -9.23 1.30 9.41
N ALA A 45 -9.15 0.20 8.65
CA ALA A 45 -8.04 -0.74 8.73
C ALA A 45 -6.81 -0.32 7.91
N PHE A 46 -7.02 0.33 6.76
CA PHE A 46 -5.97 0.68 5.80
C PHE A 46 -5.98 2.19 5.44
N PRO A 47 -5.75 3.10 6.39
CA PRO A 47 -5.76 4.53 6.11
C PRO A 47 -4.54 4.98 5.33
N THR A 48 -4.71 6.09 4.60
CA THR A 48 -3.56 6.87 4.11
C THR A 48 -2.89 7.61 5.27
N GLY A 49 -1.59 7.86 5.17
CA GLY A 49 -0.84 8.59 6.19
C GLY A 49 -1.41 10.00 6.39
N GLY A 50 -1.82 10.66 5.30
CA GLY A 50 -2.47 11.96 5.39
C GLY A 50 -3.74 11.95 6.25
N LEU A 51 -4.59 10.93 6.12
CA LEU A 51 -5.79 10.78 6.93
C LEU A 51 -5.44 10.51 8.40
N TYR A 52 -4.54 9.54 8.63
CA TYR A 52 -4.15 9.12 9.98
C TYR A 52 -3.45 10.25 10.77
N PHE A 53 -2.47 10.93 10.17
CA PHE A 53 -1.65 11.92 10.88
C PHE A 53 -2.29 13.31 10.98
N LYS A 54 -3.19 13.68 10.05
CA LYS A 54 -3.79 15.03 10.06
C LYS A 54 -5.17 15.08 10.68
N ASN A 55 -5.97 14.03 10.56
CA ASN A 55 -7.35 14.02 11.06
C ASN A 55 -7.43 13.37 12.45
N LYS A 56 -7.24 14.19 13.50
CA LYS A 56 -7.24 13.71 14.88
C LYS A 56 -8.58 13.10 15.30
N THR A 57 -9.71 13.69 14.90
CA THR A 57 -11.04 13.18 15.24
C THR A 57 -11.23 11.78 14.69
N TRP A 58 -11.00 11.62 13.38
CA TRP A 58 -11.12 10.33 12.71
C TRP A 58 -10.20 9.26 13.33
N MET A 59 -8.94 9.64 13.61
CA MET A 59 -7.97 8.72 14.23
C MET A 59 -8.42 8.25 15.62
N GLN A 60 -9.03 9.12 16.43
CA GLN A 60 -9.57 8.69 17.73
C GLN A 60 -10.79 7.78 17.58
N GLU A 61 -11.69 8.08 16.65
CA GLU A 61 -12.89 7.28 16.40
C GLU A 61 -12.57 5.87 15.89
N THR A 62 -11.44 5.71 15.19
CA THR A 62 -11.01 4.46 14.57
C THR A 62 -9.83 3.80 15.27
N LYS A 63 -9.48 4.30 16.46
CA LYS A 63 -8.34 3.81 17.25
C LYS A 63 -8.49 2.32 17.55
N GLY A 64 -7.43 1.56 17.26
CA GLY A 64 -7.39 0.10 17.45
C GLY A 64 -7.98 -0.71 16.30
N MET A 65 -8.54 -0.07 15.26
CA MET A 65 -9.01 -0.74 14.05
C MET A 65 -7.93 -0.83 12.96
N HIS A 66 -6.85 -0.07 13.09
CA HIS A 66 -5.79 0.06 12.10
C HIS A 66 -4.94 -1.20 12.00
N VAL A 67 -4.75 -1.70 10.78
CA VAL A 67 -3.90 -2.85 10.48
C VAL A 67 -2.59 -2.38 9.84
N ILE A 68 -2.68 -1.56 8.78
CA ILE A 68 -1.52 -0.97 8.10
C ILE A 68 -1.81 0.49 7.73
N ILE A 69 -0.90 1.40 8.06
CA ILE A 69 -0.98 2.81 7.67
C ILE A 69 -0.05 3.04 6.48
N HIS A 70 -0.56 3.60 5.38
CA HIS A 70 0.24 3.86 4.18
C HIS A 70 0.93 5.23 4.25
N ASN A 71 2.26 5.27 4.44
CA ASN A 71 3.01 6.54 4.58
C ASN A 71 3.28 7.29 3.26
N ASN A 72 2.30 7.34 2.37
CA ASN A 72 2.39 8.08 1.11
C ASN A 72 2.38 9.61 1.27
N TYR A 73 2.43 10.10 2.51
CA TYR A 73 2.37 11.51 2.85
C TYR A 73 3.76 12.15 3.00
N ILE A 74 4.79 11.34 3.23
CA ILE A 74 6.18 11.78 3.40
C ILE A 74 6.98 11.30 2.19
N THR A 75 7.93 12.12 1.75
CA THR A 75 8.83 11.76 0.66
C THR A 75 10.25 11.54 1.19
N GLY A 76 10.83 10.40 0.82
CA GLY A 76 12.22 10.07 1.05
C GLY A 76 12.37 8.99 2.12
N PHE A 77 13.09 7.93 1.76
CA PHE A 77 13.19 6.68 2.52
C PHE A 77 13.54 6.85 4.00
N GLU A 78 14.59 7.61 4.31
CA GLU A 78 15.03 7.84 5.69
C GLU A 78 14.01 8.63 6.52
N LYS A 79 13.31 9.59 5.88
CA LYS A 79 12.27 10.38 6.54
C LYS A 79 11.02 9.56 6.80
N GLU A 80 10.67 8.68 5.88
CA GLU A 80 9.54 7.77 6.02
C GLU A 80 9.77 6.77 7.16
N ILE A 81 10.96 6.15 7.22
CA ILE A 81 11.35 5.23 8.29
C ILE A 81 11.34 5.95 9.63
N LYS A 82 12.07 7.07 9.74
CA LYS A 82 12.14 7.85 10.99
C LYS A 82 10.74 8.22 11.49
N HIS A 83 9.85 8.62 10.59
CA HIS A 83 8.49 9.00 10.96
C HIS A 83 7.71 7.83 11.57
N PHE A 84 7.83 6.62 11.02
CA PHE A 84 7.17 5.48 11.64
C PHE A 84 7.77 5.10 12.99
N HIS A 85 9.09 5.22 13.18
CA HIS A 85 9.70 5.03 14.49
C HIS A 85 9.22 6.07 15.51
N ASP A 86 9.18 7.36 15.14
CA ASP A 86 8.77 8.45 16.04
C ASP A 86 7.33 8.26 16.57
N PHE A 87 6.48 7.58 15.81
CA PHE A 87 5.09 7.28 16.19
C PHE A 87 4.89 5.87 16.78
N GLY A 88 5.96 5.07 16.92
CA GLY A 88 5.86 3.69 17.39
C GLY A 88 5.07 2.77 16.45
N LEU A 89 5.12 3.06 15.13
CA LEU A 89 4.40 2.34 14.08
C LEU A 89 5.33 1.48 13.20
N TRP A 90 6.61 1.41 13.55
CA TRP A 90 7.59 0.60 12.84
C TRP A 90 7.62 -0.83 13.42
N LEU A 91 6.86 -1.73 12.81
CA LEU A 91 6.69 -3.12 13.29
C LEU A 91 7.75 -4.10 12.76
N VAL A 92 8.57 -3.67 11.78
CA VAL A 92 9.55 -4.56 11.14
C VAL A 92 10.62 -5.01 12.13
N ASP A 93 11.04 -4.13 13.04
CA ASP A 93 12.09 -4.47 14.01
C ASP A 93 11.60 -5.51 15.04
N ASP A 94 10.34 -5.39 15.48
CA ASP A 94 9.73 -6.30 16.45
C ASP A 94 9.58 -7.72 15.90
N HIS A 95 9.39 -7.84 14.58
CA HIS A 95 9.22 -9.10 13.86
C HIS A 95 10.41 -9.43 12.95
N ALA A 96 11.57 -8.78 13.10
CA ALA A 96 12.70 -8.91 12.18
C ALA A 96 13.27 -10.34 12.10
N LEU A 97 13.10 -11.11 13.19
CA LEU A 97 13.51 -12.51 13.27
C LEU A 97 12.41 -13.49 12.82
N GLU A 98 11.22 -12.99 12.58
CA GLU A 98 10.08 -13.77 12.10
C GLU A 98 10.02 -13.69 10.58
N SER A 99 10.02 -14.85 9.94
CA SER A 99 9.76 -14.92 8.51
C SER A 99 8.36 -14.34 8.23
N PRO A 100 8.20 -13.40 7.29
CA PRO A 100 6.88 -12.90 6.89
C PRO A 100 6.01 -13.99 6.24
N LEU A 101 6.60 -15.15 5.92
CA LEU A 101 5.92 -16.35 5.42
C LEU A 101 5.69 -17.41 6.52
N GLY A 102 6.05 -17.12 7.78
CA GLY A 102 6.02 -18.08 8.89
C GLY A 102 7.16 -19.11 8.84
N ARG A 103 7.08 -20.15 9.68
CA ARG A 103 7.99 -21.32 9.61
C ARG A 103 7.61 -22.14 8.38
N LEU A 104 8.45 -22.10 7.35
CA LEU A 104 8.43 -23.05 6.23
C LEU A 104 9.13 -24.34 6.65
#